data_AF-A0AAJ5YPE1-F1
#
_entry.id   AF-A0AAJ5YPE1-F1
#
_cell.length_a   1.000
_cell.length_b   1.000
_cell.length_c   1.000
_cell.angle_alpha   90.00
_cell.angle_beta   90.00
_cell.angle_gamma   90.00
#
_symmetry.space_group_name_H-M   'P 1'
#
loop_
_entity.id
_entity.type
_entity.pdbx_description
1 polymer ?
#
loop_
_entity_poly.entity_id
_entity_poly.type
_entity_poly.pdbx_seq_one_letter_code
_entity_poly.pdbx_strand_id
1 'polypeptide(L)'
;MTFGIVDHARLGPEWGEKKPVELVVDHHEDENAHENARLRIVRSPSNDPVGSCSSIVTNLFEQAAKQTDQRINRDVADLLLSAILLDTKNLRMAPSGKATPTDAAAYTYLIPQSSFRFFEPNRFHEAAQRYGVGSLTGMDAEPEDPSSVAPGASREAEEHTRDWAYALRTVKMRVDHLASDQLLARDFKAAWVNTSKQRRMLGLASVPISLISWVSGSYVTNTSPENTSKDVADEQWKQWWNSANQFRIAKRLDILVVLCSYSDSETGKSRRDLVLMYSSSAQDLSSFSQVLEQLVMHPNPSLDLTPYVSPRIVDGMPEHALGLTTDDRISEHVHAAVFAQGNTKANRKVVQPVMVDVLSNVD
;
A
#
# COMPACT_ATOMS: atom_id res chain seq x y z
N MET A 1 -17.91 9.24 24.49
CA MET A 1 -17.73 8.90 23.06
C MET A 1 -17.06 7.54 23.02
N THR A 2 -17.68 6.58 22.33
CA THR A 2 -17.14 5.25 22.08
C THR A 2 -16.76 5.15 20.60
N PHE A 3 -15.82 4.27 20.28
CA PHE A 3 -15.33 4.09 18.92
C PHE A 3 -15.71 2.70 18.38
N GLY A 4 -16.02 2.66 17.08
CA GLY A 4 -15.96 1.44 16.28
C GLY A 4 -14.79 1.55 15.33
N ILE A 5 -13.93 0.55 15.29
CA ILE A 5 -12.76 0.49 14.43
C ILE A 5 -12.98 -0.56 13.34
N VAL A 6 -12.60 -0.21 12.11
CA VAL A 6 -12.74 -1.06 10.93
C VAL A 6 -11.43 -1.06 10.15
N ASP A 7 -11.06 -2.21 9.58
CA ASP A 7 -9.83 -2.41 8.80
C ASP A 7 -8.51 -2.22 9.60
N HIS A 8 -8.61 -2.20 10.93
CA HIS A 8 -7.51 -2.25 11.89
C HIS A 8 -8.04 -2.55 13.29
N ALA A 9 -7.23 -3.23 14.12
CA ALA A 9 -7.59 -3.59 15.48
C ALA A 9 -7.19 -2.56 16.55
N ARG A 10 -6.52 -1.44 16.20
CA ARG A 10 -6.05 -0.43 17.18
C ARG A 10 -6.38 1.01 16.78
N LEU A 11 -6.74 1.82 17.78
CA LEU A 11 -6.83 3.27 17.59
C LEU A 11 -5.47 3.88 17.23
N GLY A 12 -5.48 4.74 16.21
CA GLY A 12 -4.32 5.55 15.85
C GLY A 12 -3.91 6.52 16.98
N PRO A 13 -2.62 6.93 17.04
CA PRO A 13 -2.13 7.87 18.05
C PRO A 13 -2.93 9.18 18.14
N GLU A 14 -3.50 9.64 17.02
CA GLU A 14 -4.32 10.85 16.91
C GLU A 14 -5.64 10.78 17.69
N TRP A 15 -6.14 9.57 17.97
CA TRP A 15 -7.37 9.34 18.75
C TRP A 15 -7.08 9.04 20.24
N GLY A 16 -5.83 8.68 20.54
CA GLY A 16 -5.35 8.28 21.87
C GLY A 16 -5.64 6.81 22.20
N GLU A 17 -4.63 6.10 22.73
CA GLU A 17 -4.66 4.64 22.95
C GLU A 17 -5.68 4.15 24.01
N LYS A 18 -6.20 5.04 24.87
CA LYS A 18 -7.03 4.67 26.03
C LYS A 18 -8.52 4.97 25.86
N LYS A 19 -8.99 5.28 24.66
CA LYS A 19 -10.42 5.54 24.43
C LYS A 19 -11.20 4.22 24.39
N PRO A 20 -12.47 4.22 24.86
CA PRO A 20 -13.29 3.03 24.84
C PRO A 20 -13.66 2.65 23.39
N VAL A 21 -13.36 1.40 23.02
CA VAL A 21 -13.71 0.79 21.74
C VAL A 21 -14.79 -0.25 22.00
N GLU A 22 -15.92 -0.13 21.30
CA GLU A 22 -17.07 -1.05 21.44
C GLU A 22 -17.19 -2.02 20.28
N LEU A 23 -16.57 -1.71 19.13
CA LEU A 23 -16.67 -2.51 17.91
C LEU A 23 -15.31 -2.60 17.23
N VAL A 24 -14.93 -3.81 16.80
CA VAL A 24 -13.75 -4.10 15.98
C VAL A 24 -14.18 -5.01 14.83
N VAL A 25 -13.94 -4.58 13.59
CA VAL A 25 -14.10 -5.43 12.39
C VAL A 25 -12.84 -5.31 11.56
N ASP A 26 -12.06 -6.39 11.46
CA ASP A 26 -10.74 -6.34 10.84
C ASP A 26 -10.40 -7.62 10.07
N HIS A 27 -9.52 -7.49 9.08
CA HIS A 27 -8.98 -8.58 8.27
C HIS A 27 -7.44 -8.62 8.27
N HIS A 28 -6.80 -7.85 9.15
CA HIS A 28 -5.36 -7.94 9.44
C HIS A 28 -5.07 -9.03 10.47
N GLU A 29 -3.78 -9.27 10.76
CA GLU A 29 -3.38 -10.14 11.87
C GLU A 29 -3.94 -9.63 13.19
N ASP A 30 -4.40 -10.55 14.04
CA ASP A 30 -5.01 -10.20 15.31
C ASP A 30 -3.95 -9.76 16.33
N GLU A 31 -3.96 -8.49 16.69
CA GLU A 31 -3.06 -7.91 17.67
C GLU A 31 -3.57 -8.04 19.12
N ASN A 32 -4.66 -8.79 19.34
CA ASN A 32 -5.36 -8.97 20.63
C ASN A 32 -5.72 -7.65 21.32
N ALA A 33 -5.96 -6.60 20.53
CA ALA A 33 -6.40 -5.32 21.03
C ALA A 33 -7.92 -5.31 21.25
N HIS A 34 -8.35 -4.56 22.28
CA HIS A 34 -9.76 -4.32 22.63
C HIS A 34 -10.59 -5.61 22.72
N GLU A 35 -10.08 -6.65 23.39
CA GLU A 35 -10.75 -7.96 23.52
C GLU A 35 -12.13 -7.90 24.18
N ASN A 36 -12.38 -6.85 24.96
CA ASN A 36 -13.66 -6.57 25.61
C ASN A 36 -14.64 -5.77 24.74
N ALA A 37 -14.34 -5.52 23.47
CA ALA A 37 -15.27 -4.90 22.54
C ALA A 37 -16.54 -5.75 22.41
N ARG A 38 -17.71 -5.10 22.39
CA ARG A 38 -19.02 -5.77 22.36
C ARG A 38 -19.25 -6.56 21.08
N LEU A 39 -18.73 -6.06 19.97
CA LEU A 39 -18.66 -6.77 18.70
C LEU A 39 -17.20 -6.80 18.24
N ARG A 40 -16.61 -7.99 18.18
CA ARG A 40 -15.22 -8.16 17.76
C ARG A 40 -15.12 -9.27 16.73
N ILE A 41 -14.86 -8.89 15.48
CA ILE A 41 -14.66 -9.82 14.37
C ILE A 41 -13.30 -9.52 13.75
N VAL A 42 -12.33 -10.39 13.98
CA VAL A 42 -11.01 -10.31 13.36
C VAL A 42 -10.78 -11.58 12.57
N ARG A 43 -10.61 -11.45 11.25
CA ARG A 43 -10.41 -12.55 10.31
C ARG A 43 -8.98 -12.50 9.76
N SER A 44 -8.05 -13.01 10.55
CA SER A 44 -6.60 -12.92 10.31
C SER A 44 -6.18 -13.71 9.06
N PRO A 45 -5.26 -13.18 8.22
CA PRO A 45 -4.72 -13.90 7.08
C PRO A 45 -4.12 -15.27 7.42
N SER A 46 -3.52 -15.40 8.61
CA SER A 46 -2.91 -16.63 9.12
C SER A 46 -3.90 -17.74 9.51
N ASN A 47 -5.17 -17.42 9.77
CA ASN A 47 -6.15 -18.35 10.32
C ASN A 47 -7.43 -18.44 9.47
N ASP A 48 -8.01 -17.30 9.12
CA ASP A 48 -9.30 -17.21 8.45
C ASP A 48 -9.30 -16.05 7.43
N PRO A 49 -8.63 -16.19 6.28
CA PRO A 49 -8.36 -15.08 5.38
C PRO A 49 -9.62 -14.52 4.70
N VAL A 50 -9.67 -13.19 4.56
CA VAL A 50 -10.64 -12.45 3.73
C VAL A 50 -9.92 -11.36 2.96
N GLY A 51 -10.24 -11.23 1.68
CA GLY A 51 -9.60 -10.28 0.78
C GLY A 51 -9.86 -8.81 1.14
N SER A 52 -11.06 -8.48 1.61
CA SER A 52 -11.42 -7.13 2.06
C SER A 52 -12.20 -7.14 3.37
N CYS A 53 -11.87 -6.19 4.27
CA CYS A 53 -12.68 -5.93 5.47
C CYS A 53 -14.13 -5.59 5.11
N SER A 54 -14.35 -4.96 3.94
CA SER A 54 -15.70 -4.62 3.46
C SER A 54 -16.59 -5.85 3.28
N SER A 55 -16.04 -7.03 2.94
CA SER A 55 -16.82 -8.28 2.87
C SER A 55 -17.33 -8.73 4.23
N ILE A 56 -16.57 -8.47 5.30
CA ILE A 56 -17.00 -8.77 6.67
C ILE A 56 -18.15 -7.82 7.07
N VAL A 57 -18.02 -6.54 6.73
CA VAL A 57 -19.07 -5.54 6.94
C VAL A 57 -20.33 -5.90 6.15
N THR A 58 -20.20 -6.37 4.91
CA THR A 58 -21.33 -6.85 4.10
C THR A 58 -22.07 -8.00 4.78
N ASN A 59 -21.35 -8.96 5.37
CA ASN A 59 -21.98 -10.06 6.09
C ASN A 59 -22.81 -9.57 7.29
N LEU A 60 -22.35 -8.51 7.98
CA LEU A 60 -23.12 -7.89 9.05
C LEU A 60 -24.41 -7.24 8.54
N PHE A 61 -24.36 -6.56 7.39
CA PHE A 61 -25.56 -6.03 6.73
C PHE A 61 -26.53 -7.13 6.31
N GLU A 62 -26.03 -8.23 5.73
CA GLU A 62 -26.87 -9.37 5.35
C GLU A 62 -27.57 -9.99 6.57
N GLN A 63 -26.84 -10.18 7.68
CA GLN A 63 -27.39 -10.69 8.92
C GLN A 63 -28.46 -9.75 9.51
N ALA A 64 -28.19 -8.44 9.52
CA ALA A 64 -29.15 -7.44 9.99
C ALA A 64 -30.40 -7.39 9.10
N ALA A 65 -30.26 -7.50 7.78
CA ALA A 65 -31.38 -7.53 6.85
C ALA A 65 -32.32 -8.72 7.09
N LYS A 66 -31.77 -9.90 7.44
CA LYS A 66 -32.57 -11.09 7.83
C LYS A 66 -33.41 -10.87 9.09
N GLN A 67 -33.02 -9.93 9.95
CA GLN A 67 -33.72 -9.63 11.21
C GLN A 67 -34.69 -8.44 11.09
N THR A 68 -34.38 -7.47 10.23
CA THR A 68 -35.05 -6.16 10.19
C THR A 68 -35.84 -5.90 8.91
N ASP A 69 -35.70 -6.75 7.89
CA ASP A 69 -36.18 -6.55 6.51
C ASP A 69 -35.67 -5.24 5.87
N GLN A 70 -34.68 -4.57 6.48
CA GLN A 70 -34.04 -3.40 5.91
C GLN A 70 -32.97 -3.83 4.91
N ARG A 71 -33.15 -3.40 3.65
CA ARG A 71 -32.17 -3.59 2.59
C ARG A 71 -31.03 -2.57 2.72
N ILE A 72 -29.84 -2.95 2.25
CA ILE A 72 -28.73 -2.01 2.20
C ILE A 72 -29.04 -0.91 1.17
N ASN A 73 -28.70 0.33 1.52
CA ASN A 73 -28.83 1.44 0.58
C ASN A 73 -27.88 1.21 -0.61
N ARG A 74 -28.35 1.52 -1.83
CA ARG A 74 -27.58 1.37 -3.07
C ARG A 74 -26.20 2.01 -3.00
N ASP A 75 -26.09 3.23 -2.49
CA ASP A 75 -24.82 3.97 -2.44
C ASP A 75 -23.83 3.29 -1.48
N VAL A 76 -24.34 2.72 -0.39
CA VAL A 76 -23.53 1.93 0.55
C VAL A 76 -23.10 0.61 -0.10
N ALA A 77 -23.99 -0.03 -0.87
CA ALA A 77 -23.65 -1.24 -1.61
C ALA A 77 -22.55 -0.97 -2.65
N ASP A 78 -22.64 0.14 -3.39
CA ASP A 78 -21.61 0.58 -4.35
C ASP A 78 -20.27 0.83 -3.67
N LEU A 79 -20.27 1.47 -2.50
CA LEU A 79 -19.07 1.75 -1.73
C LEU A 79 -18.39 0.47 -1.22
N LEU A 80 -19.16 -0.43 -0.59
CA LEU A 80 -18.64 -1.72 -0.10
C LEU A 80 -18.10 -2.57 -1.26
N LEU A 81 -18.85 -2.64 -2.36
CA LEU A 81 -18.46 -3.39 -3.53
C LEU A 81 -17.19 -2.83 -4.16
N SER A 82 -17.07 -1.51 -4.27
CA SER A 82 -15.85 -0.85 -4.76
C SER A 82 -14.61 -1.21 -3.94
N ALA A 83 -14.71 -1.20 -2.62
CA ALA A 83 -13.62 -1.59 -1.73
C ALA A 83 -13.22 -3.06 -1.93
N ILE A 84 -14.20 -3.97 -1.99
CA ILE A 84 -13.96 -5.39 -2.27
C ILE A 84 -13.22 -5.55 -3.61
N LEU A 85 -13.70 -4.92 -4.68
CA LEU A 85 -13.11 -5.03 -6.02
C LEU A 85 -11.69 -4.48 -6.08
N LEU A 86 -11.43 -3.33 -5.43
CA LEU A 86 -10.11 -2.72 -5.39
C LEU A 86 -9.12 -3.56 -4.60
N ASP A 87 -9.56 -4.13 -3.49
CA ASP A 87 -8.75 -4.99 -2.66
C ASP A 87 -8.42 -6.30 -3.37
N THR A 88 -9.45 -6.96 -3.88
CA THR A 88 -9.36 -8.31 -4.45
C THR A 88 -8.91 -8.36 -5.90
N LYS A 89 -8.66 -7.20 -6.53
CA LYS A 89 -8.39 -7.07 -7.97
C LYS A 89 -9.51 -7.69 -8.81
N ASN A 90 -10.75 -7.25 -8.60
CA ASN A 90 -11.96 -7.77 -9.25
C ASN A 90 -12.20 -9.26 -8.93
N LEU A 91 -12.19 -9.62 -7.64
CA LEU A 91 -12.39 -10.98 -7.13
C LEU A 91 -11.38 -12.03 -7.62
N ARG A 92 -10.15 -11.63 -7.94
CA ARG A 92 -9.09 -12.58 -8.28
C ARG A 92 -8.79 -13.49 -7.07
N MET A 93 -9.17 -14.76 -7.19
CA MET A 93 -9.08 -15.75 -6.11
C MET A 93 -7.64 -16.19 -5.86
N ALA A 94 -7.36 -16.64 -4.63
CA ALA A 94 -6.12 -17.35 -4.34
C ALA A 94 -5.97 -18.61 -5.24
N PRO A 95 -4.73 -19.00 -5.63
CA PRO A 95 -3.46 -18.43 -5.21
C PRO A 95 -2.99 -17.23 -6.07
N SER A 96 -3.68 -16.90 -7.16
CA SER A 96 -3.25 -15.84 -8.10
C SER A 96 -3.66 -14.43 -7.65
N GLY A 97 -4.64 -14.33 -6.74
CA GLY A 97 -5.04 -13.11 -6.06
C GLY A 97 -5.31 -13.33 -4.57
N LYS A 98 -6.13 -12.45 -3.98
CA LYS A 98 -6.40 -12.43 -2.53
C LYS A 98 -7.87 -12.62 -2.16
N ALA A 99 -8.74 -12.78 -3.14
CA ALA A 99 -10.16 -13.03 -2.89
C ALA A 99 -10.36 -14.41 -2.27
N THR A 100 -11.34 -14.52 -1.38
CA THR A 100 -11.76 -15.75 -0.72
C THR A 100 -13.26 -15.98 -0.95
N PRO A 101 -13.81 -17.15 -0.59
CA PRO A 101 -15.25 -17.40 -0.73
C PRO A 101 -16.12 -16.40 0.01
N THR A 102 -15.59 -15.73 1.04
CA THR A 102 -16.30 -14.65 1.74
C THR A 102 -16.45 -13.41 0.86
N ASP A 103 -15.40 -13.02 0.13
CA ASP A 103 -15.47 -11.89 -0.79
C ASP A 103 -16.46 -12.15 -1.92
N ALA A 104 -16.46 -13.38 -2.45
CA ALA A 104 -17.40 -13.81 -3.48
C ALA A 104 -18.86 -13.80 -2.97
N ALA A 105 -19.12 -14.31 -1.77
CA ALA A 105 -20.47 -14.27 -1.18
C ALA A 105 -20.95 -12.83 -0.93
N ALA A 106 -20.08 -11.97 -0.40
CA ALA A 106 -20.37 -10.56 -0.22
C ALA A 106 -20.68 -9.87 -1.56
N TYR A 107 -19.90 -10.15 -2.61
CA TYR A 107 -20.17 -9.68 -3.95
C TYR A 107 -21.57 -10.09 -4.44
N THR A 108 -21.91 -11.38 -4.33
CA THR A 108 -23.21 -11.91 -4.76
C THR A 108 -24.38 -11.24 -4.03
N TYR A 109 -24.20 -10.91 -2.75
CA TYR A 109 -25.21 -10.19 -1.98
C TYR A 109 -25.34 -8.70 -2.38
N LEU A 110 -24.23 -8.04 -2.69
CA LEU A 110 -24.20 -6.61 -3.01
C LEU A 110 -24.63 -6.30 -4.44
N ILE A 111 -24.25 -7.13 -5.43
CA ILE A 111 -24.47 -6.80 -6.84
C ILE A 111 -25.94 -6.52 -7.20
N PRO A 112 -26.96 -7.23 -6.68
CA PRO A 112 -28.36 -6.93 -7.00
C PRO A 112 -28.85 -5.60 -6.40
N GLN A 113 -28.13 -5.07 -5.41
CA GLN A 113 -28.45 -3.84 -4.68
C GLN A 113 -27.62 -2.65 -5.17
N SER A 114 -26.54 -2.93 -5.89
CA SER A 114 -25.60 -1.97 -6.45
C SER A 114 -26.05 -1.38 -7.78
N SER A 115 -25.59 -0.17 -8.10
CA SER A 115 -25.72 0.43 -9.43
C SER A 115 -24.83 -0.27 -10.47
N PHE A 116 -23.79 -0.99 -10.05
CA PHE A 116 -22.82 -1.63 -10.95
C PHE A 116 -23.37 -2.84 -11.71
N ARG A 117 -24.53 -3.36 -11.30
CA ARG A 117 -25.24 -4.42 -12.03
C ARG A 117 -25.45 -4.10 -13.50
N PHE A 118 -25.62 -2.81 -13.83
CA PHE A 118 -25.84 -2.33 -15.20
C PHE A 118 -24.80 -1.29 -15.60
N PHE A 119 -23.56 -1.45 -15.12
CA PHE A 119 -22.54 -0.44 -15.31
C PHE A 119 -22.27 -0.19 -16.80
N GLU A 120 -22.51 1.04 -17.24
CA GLU A 120 -22.13 1.51 -18.56
C GLU A 120 -20.78 2.25 -18.46
N PRO A 121 -19.70 1.73 -19.05
CA PRO A 121 -18.35 2.29 -18.91
C PRO A 121 -18.26 3.78 -19.26
N ASN A 122 -19.07 4.22 -20.23
CA ASN A 122 -19.10 5.61 -20.70
C ASN A 122 -19.51 6.59 -19.60
N ARG A 123 -20.44 6.24 -18.70
CA ARG A 123 -20.87 7.14 -17.61
C ARG A 123 -19.77 7.40 -16.61
N PHE A 124 -18.98 6.37 -16.30
CA PHE A 124 -17.83 6.56 -15.43
C PHE A 124 -16.71 7.29 -16.13
N HIS A 125 -16.42 6.99 -17.39
CA HIS A 125 -15.43 7.77 -18.14
C HIS A 125 -15.78 9.26 -18.14
N GLU A 126 -17.05 9.62 -18.34
CA GLU A 126 -17.52 11.00 -18.22
C GLU A 126 -17.35 11.56 -16.79
N ALA A 127 -17.72 10.80 -15.76
CA ALA A 127 -17.57 11.23 -14.37
C ALA A 127 -16.08 11.41 -13.99
N ALA A 128 -15.25 10.44 -14.34
CA ALA A 128 -13.80 10.44 -14.16
C ALA A 128 -13.19 11.66 -14.86
N GLN A 129 -13.52 11.91 -16.12
CA GLN A 129 -13.10 13.11 -16.84
C GLN A 129 -13.52 14.40 -16.14
N ARG A 130 -14.75 14.48 -15.62
CA ARG A 130 -15.21 15.65 -14.82
C ARG A 130 -14.38 15.87 -13.55
N TYR A 131 -13.83 14.80 -12.96
CA TYR A 131 -12.93 14.89 -11.81
C TYR A 131 -11.45 15.00 -12.20
N GLY A 132 -11.13 15.35 -13.45
CA GLY A 132 -9.74 15.48 -13.91
C GLY A 132 -9.03 14.15 -14.07
N VAL A 133 -9.76 13.04 -13.97
CA VAL A 133 -9.27 11.70 -14.34
C VAL A 133 -9.31 11.62 -15.88
N GLY A 134 -8.26 12.14 -16.54
CA GLY A 134 -8.01 12.09 -17.98
C GLY A 134 -8.20 10.70 -18.61
N SER A 135 -8.06 10.63 -19.94
CA SER A 135 -8.55 9.49 -20.74
C SER A 135 -8.16 8.12 -20.16
N LEU A 136 -9.15 7.36 -19.73
CA LEU A 136 -9.01 5.98 -19.23
C LEU A 136 -8.70 4.97 -20.35
N THR A 137 -8.52 5.45 -21.58
CA THR A 137 -8.19 4.67 -22.77
C THR A 137 -6.69 4.37 -22.83
N GLY A 138 -6.31 3.09 -22.81
CA GLY A 138 -4.96 2.68 -23.23
C GLY A 138 -4.00 2.16 -22.14
N MET A 139 -4.49 1.70 -20.99
CA MET A 139 -3.70 0.76 -20.18
C MET A 139 -4.24 -0.63 -20.43
N ASP A 140 -3.44 -1.47 -21.09
CA ASP A 140 -3.80 -2.85 -21.39
C ASP A 140 -4.28 -3.55 -20.12
N ALA A 141 -5.47 -4.17 -20.21
CA ALA A 141 -5.93 -5.10 -19.20
C ALA A 141 -4.79 -6.09 -18.92
N GLU A 142 -4.40 -6.28 -17.66
CA GLU A 142 -3.48 -7.38 -17.32
C GLU A 142 -4.01 -8.64 -18.01
N PRO A 143 -3.17 -9.39 -18.74
CA PRO A 143 -3.62 -10.56 -19.48
C PRO A 143 -4.37 -11.48 -18.52
N GLU A 144 -5.65 -11.71 -18.81
CA GLU A 144 -6.52 -12.59 -18.04
C GLU A 144 -5.86 -13.97 -18.00
N ASP A 145 -5.53 -14.45 -16.80
CA ASP A 145 -5.20 -15.86 -16.61
C ASP A 145 -6.54 -16.63 -16.64
N PRO A 146 -6.84 -17.42 -17.69
CA PRO A 146 -8.13 -18.09 -17.82
C PRO A 146 -8.39 -19.13 -16.73
N SER A 147 -7.38 -19.45 -15.90
CA SER A 147 -7.46 -20.41 -14.81
C SER A 147 -7.92 -19.82 -13.46
N SER A 148 -8.15 -18.51 -13.35
CA SER A 148 -8.50 -17.85 -12.08
C SER A 148 -9.98 -17.77 -11.73
N VAL A 149 -10.88 -18.32 -12.55
CA VAL A 149 -12.34 -18.24 -12.35
C VAL A 149 -12.81 -19.30 -11.34
N ALA A 150 -13.52 -18.86 -10.30
CA ALA A 150 -13.99 -19.73 -9.22
C ALA A 150 -15.14 -20.66 -9.63
N PRO A 151 -15.31 -21.82 -8.97
CA PRO A 151 -16.58 -22.53 -8.96
C PRO A 151 -17.61 -21.74 -8.13
N GLY A 152 -18.66 -21.22 -8.77
CA GLY A 152 -19.83 -20.64 -8.09
C GLY A 152 -19.95 -19.11 -8.11
N ALA A 153 -18.88 -18.37 -8.38
CA ALA A 153 -19.00 -17.03 -8.94
C ALA A 153 -19.05 -17.21 -10.45
N SER A 154 -20.17 -16.87 -11.11
CA SER A 154 -20.23 -17.03 -12.56
C SER A 154 -19.18 -16.11 -13.19
N ARG A 155 -18.59 -16.53 -14.30
CA ARG A 155 -17.74 -15.69 -15.15
C ARG A 155 -18.42 -14.35 -15.48
N GLU A 156 -19.75 -14.33 -15.51
CA GLU A 156 -20.60 -13.15 -15.62
C GLU A 156 -20.42 -12.16 -14.44
N ALA A 157 -20.20 -12.63 -13.21
CA ALA A 157 -19.96 -11.77 -12.05
C ALA A 157 -18.70 -10.90 -12.23
N GLU A 158 -17.61 -11.46 -12.78
CA GLU A 158 -16.40 -10.69 -13.10
C GLU A 158 -16.66 -9.68 -14.23
N GLU A 159 -17.46 -10.05 -15.24
CA GLU A 159 -17.79 -9.19 -16.38
C GLU A 159 -18.55 -7.92 -15.98
N HIS A 160 -19.54 -8.00 -15.07
CA HIS A 160 -20.36 -6.85 -14.67
C HIS A 160 -19.56 -5.70 -14.06
N THR A 161 -18.46 -6.02 -13.37
CA THR A 161 -17.70 -5.04 -12.58
C THR A 161 -16.27 -4.85 -13.06
N ARG A 162 -15.85 -5.57 -14.11
CA ARG A 162 -14.49 -5.47 -14.68
C ARG A 162 -14.10 -4.05 -15.00
N ASP A 163 -14.97 -3.34 -15.71
CA ASP A 163 -14.68 -1.99 -16.20
C ASP A 163 -14.62 -0.99 -15.04
N TRP A 164 -15.49 -1.15 -14.03
CA TRP A 164 -15.44 -0.39 -12.78
C TRP A 164 -14.16 -0.68 -11.97
N ALA A 165 -13.79 -1.94 -11.82
CA ALA A 165 -12.59 -2.35 -11.09
C ALA A 165 -11.31 -1.89 -11.81
N TYR A 166 -11.30 -1.86 -13.14
CA TYR A 166 -10.24 -1.23 -13.92
C TYR A 166 -10.18 0.27 -13.64
N ALA A 167 -11.30 0.97 -13.77
CA ALA A 167 -11.44 2.38 -13.46
C ALA A 167 -10.92 2.77 -12.07
N LEU A 168 -11.33 2.06 -11.02
CA LEU A 168 -10.87 2.28 -9.64
C LEU A 168 -9.35 2.11 -9.52
N ARG A 169 -8.80 1.08 -10.16
CA ARG A 169 -7.34 0.85 -10.17
C ARG A 169 -6.62 1.99 -10.88
N THR A 170 -7.12 2.45 -12.03
CA THR A 170 -6.52 3.58 -12.74
C THR A 170 -6.51 4.83 -11.88
N VAL A 171 -7.63 5.18 -11.26
CA VAL A 171 -7.71 6.31 -10.33
C VAL A 171 -6.73 6.15 -9.15
N LYS A 172 -6.63 4.95 -8.56
CA LYS A 172 -5.69 4.67 -7.47
C LYS A 172 -4.22 4.85 -7.89
N MET A 173 -3.89 4.53 -9.13
CA MET A 173 -2.52 4.64 -9.66
C MET A 173 -2.17 6.07 -10.09
N ARG A 174 -3.17 6.93 -10.33
CA ARG A 174 -2.95 8.33 -10.68
C ARG A 174 -2.51 9.15 -9.49
N VAL A 175 -1.23 9.50 -9.48
CA VAL A 175 -0.58 10.30 -8.44
C VAL A 175 0.20 11.48 -8.99
N ASP A 176 0.08 11.74 -10.29
CA ASP A 176 0.72 12.84 -11.03
C ASP A 176 0.40 14.23 -10.46
N HIS A 177 -0.74 14.35 -9.78
CA HIS A 177 -1.21 15.59 -9.13
C HIS A 177 -0.71 15.76 -7.69
N LEU A 178 -0.01 14.78 -7.12
CA LEU A 178 0.46 14.81 -5.73
C LEU A 178 1.92 15.26 -5.65
N ALA A 179 2.17 16.25 -4.78
CA ALA A 179 3.51 16.60 -4.35
C ALA A 179 4.13 15.47 -3.50
N SER A 180 5.45 15.48 -3.32
CA SER A 180 6.17 14.39 -2.64
C SER A 180 5.68 14.12 -1.22
N ASP A 181 5.39 15.16 -0.43
CA ASP A 181 4.85 15.03 0.93
C ASP A 181 3.43 14.45 0.94
N GLN A 182 2.59 14.85 -0.02
CA GLN A 182 1.25 14.32 -0.21
C GLN A 182 1.29 12.85 -0.64
N LEU A 183 2.23 12.48 -1.51
CA LEU A 183 2.44 11.11 -1.96
C LEU A 183 2.90 10.21 -0.82
N LEU A 184 3.80 10.70 0.03
CA LEU A 184 4.22 10.02 1.27
C LEU A 184 3.04 9.87 2.25
N ALA A 185 2.19 10.90 2.39
CA ALA A 185 1.05 10.88 3.31
C ALA A 185 -0.10 9.97 2.88
N ARG A 186 -0.27 9.76 1.56
CA ARG A 186 -1.46 9.15 0.95
C ARG A 186 -1.78 7.74 1.48
N ASP A 187 -0.77 6.89 1.60
CA ASP A 187 -0.88 5.56 2.22
C ASP A 187 0.23 5.36 3.25
N PHE A 188 0.13 6.13 4.32
CA PHE A 188 1.08 6.17 5.42
C PHE A 188 0.57 5.43 6.67
N LYS A 189 1.45 4.68 7.32
CA LYS A 189 1.23 4.15 8.68
C LYS A 189 2.44 4.46 9.54
N ALA A 190 2.21 4.70 10.82
CA ALA A 190 3.26 4.86 11.80
C ALA A 190 3.04 3.92 12.98
N ALA A 191 4.13 3.45 13.57
CA ALA A 191 4.13 2.60 14.74
C ALA A 191 5.29 3.00 15.66
N TRP A 192 5.04 2.92 16.96
CA TRP A 192 6.12 2.97 17.93
C TRP A 192 6.79 1.60 18.05
N VAL A 193 8.12 1.61 18.07
CA VAL A 193 8.95 0.42 18.23
C VAL A 193 9.83 0.60 19.46
N ASN A 194 9.89 -0.41 20.32
CA ASN A 194 10.80 -0.40 21.47
C ASN A 194 12.11 -1.05 21.04
N THR A 195 13.21 -0.29 21.02
CA THR A 195 14.57 -0.85 20.94
C THR A 195 15.09 -1.11 22.35
N SER A 196 16.26 -1.74 22.50
CA SER A 196 16.84 -1.97 23.83
C SER A 196 17.21 -0.67 24.56
N LYS A 197 17.49 0.42 23.81
CA LYS A 197 17.86 1.72 24.35
C LYS A 197 16.68 2.67 24.53
N GLN A 198 15.77 2.72 23.56
CA GLN A 198 14.70 3.71 23.55
C GLN A 198 13.51 3.34 22.66
N ARG A 199 12.41 4.08 22.84
CA ARG A 199 11.24 3.98 21.97
C ARG A 199 11.45 4.87 20.74
N ARG A 200 11.39 4.28 19.54
CA ARG A 200 11.56 4.95 18.25
C ARG A 200 10.23 5.00 17.48
N MET A 201 9.98 6.06 16.74
CA MET A 201 8.85 6.19 15.83
C MET A 201 9.22 5.74 14.42
N LEU A 202 8.62 4.64 13.96
CA LEU A 202 8.76 4.10 12.61
C LEU A 202 7.57 4.53 11.75
N GLY A 203 7.83 5.14 10.60
CA GLY A 203 6.82 5.42 9.57
C GLY A 203 7.05 4.61 8.31
N LEU A 204 5.99 4.14 7.68
CA LEU A 204 6.01 3.43 6.39
C LEU A 204 5.03 4.07 5.41
N ALA A 205 5.54 4.53 4.26
CA ALA A 205 4.74 5.06 3.16
C ALA A 205 4.71 4.09 1.98
N SER A 206 3.53 3.72 1.49
CA SER A 206 3.38 2.92 0.26
C SER A 206 3.10 3.82 -0.94
N VAL A 207 3.94 3.72 -1.97
CA VAL A 207 3.91 4.63 -3.14
C VAL A 207 3.73 3.82 -4.43
N PRO A 208 2.78 4.18 -5.32
CA PRO A 208 2.38 3.33 -6.45
C PRO A 208 3.15 3.67 -7.75
N ILE A 209 4.37 4.17 -7.61
CA ILE A 209 5.26 4.52 -8.72
C ILE A 209 6.66 4.00 -8.40
N SER A 210 7.50 3.84 -9.42
CA SER A 210 8.92 3.51 -9.21
C SER A 210 9.66 4.69 -8.60
N LEU A 211 10.74 4.41 -7.86
CA LEU A 211 11.59 5.48 -7.32
C LEU A 211 12.17 6.33 -8.44
N ILE A 212 12.63 5.71 -9.54
CA ILE A 212 13.21 6.43 -10.68
C ILE A 212 12.21 7.38 -11.35
N SER A 213 10.94 6.99 -11.46
CA SER A 213 9.89 7.85 -12.03
C SER A 213 9.60 9.05 -11.13
N TRP A 214 9.67 8.84 -9.81
CA TRP A 214 9.49 9.89 -8.83
C TRP A 214 10.63 10.90 -8.86
N VAL A 215 11.86 10.43 -8.72
CA VAL A 215 13.06 11.27 -8.57
C VAL A 215 13.58 11.87 -9.87
N SER A 216 13.04 11.48 -11.02
CA SER A 216 13.25 12.18 -12.30
C SER A 216 12.14 13.21 -12.58
N GLY A 217 11.08 13.25 -11.76
CA GLY A 217 9.88 14.05 -12.03
C GLY A 217 9.00 13.49 -13.15
N SER A 218 9.37 12.36 -13.76
CA SER A 218 8.69 11.81 -14.93
C SER A 218 7.25 11.36 -14.64
N TYR A 219 6.95 11.03 -13.38
CA TYR A 219 5.58 10.71 -12.95
C TYR A 219 4.60 11.90 -13.04
N VAL A 220 5.10 13.14 -12.94
CA VAL A 220 4.28 14.37 -13.06
C VAL A 220 4.14 14.76 -14.53
N THR A 221 5.25 14.71 -15.28
CA THR A 221 5.27 15.11 -16.69
C THR A 221 4.71 14.05 -17.63
N ASN A 222 4.46 12.85 -17.13
CA ASN A 222 4.04 11.67 -17.91
C ASN A 222 5.02 11.37 -19.06
N THR A 223 6.32 11.51 -18.81
CA THR A 223 7.41 11.18 -19.74
C THR A 223 8.12 9.92 -19.30
N SER A 224 8.88 9.26 -20.19
CA SER A 224 9.81 8.22 -19.74
C SER A 224 10.91 8.85 -18.87
N PRO A 225 11.31 8.21 -17.74
CA PRO A 225 12.45 8.66 -16.95
C PRO A 225 13.73 8.84 -17.79
N GLU A 226 13.90 8.00 -18.82
CA GLU A 226 15.05 7.99 -19.73
C GLU A 226 15.21 9.29 -20.54
N ASN A 227 14.09 10.00 -20.76
CA ASN A 227 14.07 11.25 -21.51
C ASN A 227 14.38 12.49 -20.64
N THR A 228 14.54 12.30 -19.33
CA THR A 228 14.92 13.38 -18.42
C THR A 228 16.41 13.68 -18.60
N SER A 229 16.83 14.94 -18.59
CA SER A 229 18.27 15.26 -18.60
C SER A 229 18.91 14.92 -17.24
N LYS A 230 20.24 14.73 -17.22
CA LYS A 230 20.98 14.45 -15.98
C LYS A 230 20.78 15.55 -14.95
N ASP A 231 20.97 16.81 -15.35
CA ASP A 231 20.86 17.97 -14.44
C ASP A 231 19.47 18.08 -13.80
N VAL A 232 18.41 17.80 -14.57
CA VAL A 232 17.03 17.82 -14.05
C VAL A 232 16.83 16.69 -13.05
N ALA A 233 17.31 15.48 -13.34
CA ALA A 233 17.19 14.35 -12.42
C ALA A 233 18.01 14.53 -11.15
N ASP A 234 19.24 15.05 -11.24
CA ASP A 234 20.08 15.37 -10.08
C ASP A 234 19.39 16.39 -9.16
N GLU A 235 18.75 17.40 -9.73
CA GLU A 235 17.99 18.40 -8.97
C GLU A 235 16.73 17.80 -8.35
N GLN A 236 15.97 17.00 -9.09
CA GLN A 236 14.78 16.30 -8.58
C GLN A 236 15.13 15.30 -7.47
N TRP A 237 16.26 14.58 -7.59
CA TRP A 237 16.77 13.68 -6.56
C TRP A 237 17.09 14.43 -5.25
N LYS A 238 17.76 15.59 -5.33
CA LYS A 238 18.01 16.46 -4.16
C LYS A 238 16.71 16.98 -3.54
N GLN A 239 15.78 17.45 -4.36
CA GLN A 239 14.47 17.92 -3.90
C GLN A 239 13.66 16.81 -3.23
N TRP A 240 13.74 15.59 -3.75
CA TRP A 240 13.09 14.43 -3.17
C TRP A 240 13.61 14.13 -1.76
N TRP A 241 14.94 14.07 -1.56
CA TRP A 241 15.52 13.85 -0.23
C TRP A 241 15.14 14.94 0.77
N ASN A 242 15.17 16.20 0.34
CA ASN A 242 14.75 17.33 1.17
C ASN A 242 13.28 17.17 1.60
N SER A 243 12.41 16.84 0.65
CA SER A 243 10.97 16.65 0.90
C SER A 243 10.72 15.47 1.85
N ALA A 244 11.40 14.33 1.63
CA ALA A 244 11.27 13.15 2.49
C ALA A 244 11.76 13.42 3.92
N ASN A 245 12.87 14.14 4.09
CA ASN A 245 13.36 14.52 5.42
C ASN A 245 12.43 15.54 6.10
N GLN A 246 11.89 16.52 5.37
CA GLN A 246 10.89 17.45 5.91
C GLN A 246 9.62 16.72 6.36
N PHE A 247 9.13 15.77 5.56
CA PHE A 247 8.01 14.92 5.92
C PHE A 247 8.29 14.12 7.21
N ARG A 248 9.47 13.50 7.29
CA ARG A 248 9.94 12.77 8.48
C ARG A 248 9.92 13.65 9.73
N ILE A 249 10.47 14.86 9.64
CA ILE A 249 10.48 15.85 10.75
C ILE A 249 9.05 16.25 11.12
N ALA A 250 8.21 16.58 10.14
CA ALA A 250 6.82 16.98 10.37
C ALA A 250 6.00 15.89 11.06
N LYS A 251 6.26 14.62 10.72
CA LYS A 251 5.63 13.45 11.33
C LYS A 251 6.35 12.95 12.58
N ARG A 252 7.45 13.59 12.99
CA ARG A 252 8.29 13.24 14.16
C ARG A 252 8.75 11.77 14.12
N LEU A 253 9.18 11.31 12.94
CA LEU A 253 9.65 9.94 12.76
C LEU A 253 11.15 9.88 13.04
N ASP A 254 11.57 8.86 13.78
CA ASP A 254 12.98 8.49 13.87
C ASP A 254 13.42 7.76 12.60
N ILE A 255 12.51 6.96 12.03
CA ILE A 255 12.76 6.08 10.90
C ILE A 255 11.63 6.24 9.88
N LEU A 256 11.98 6.45 8.61
CA LEU A 256 11.02 6.48 7.50
C LEU A 256 11.39 5.39 6.49
N VAL A 257 10.44 4.53 6.18
CA VAL A 257 10.53 3.53 5.11
C VAL A 257 9.59 3.94 3.98
N VAL A 258 10.09 4.02 2.76
CA VAL A 258 9.30 4.29 1.56
C VAL A 258 9.28 3.04 0.70
N LEU A 259 8.09 2.52 0.41
CA LEU A 259 7.87 1.29 -0.35
C LEU A 259 7.23 1.62 -1.69
N CYS A 260 8.06 1.73 -2.71
CA CYS A 260 7.62 1.91 -4.08
C CYS A 260 7.12 0.58 -4.65
N SER A 261 6.03 0.60 -5.41
CA SER A 261 5.47 -0.57 -6.08
C SER A 261 4.94 -0.19 -7.45
N TYR A 262 5.40 -0.88 -8.46
CA TYR A 262 5.06 -0.61 -9.85
C TYR A 262 5.10 -1.89 -10.68
N SER A 263 4.62 -1.81 -11.92
CA SER A 263 4.83 -2.85 -12.92
C SER A 263 5.85 -2.36 -13.91
N ASP A 264 6.81 -3.22 -14.23
CA ASP A 264 7.78 -3.04 -15.28
C ASP A 264 7.05 -2.90 -16.63
N SER A 265 7.28 -1.80 -17.36
CA SER A 265 6.52 -1.49 -18.57
C SER A 265 6.77 -2.45 -19.72
N GLU A 266 7.95 -3.07 -19.77
CA GLU A 266 8.31 -4.02 -20.84
C GLU A 266 7.81 -5.42 -20.54
N THR A 267 7.98 -5.87 -19.29
CA THR A 267 7.70 -7.26 -18.90
C THR A 267 6.35 -7.46 -18.20
N GLY A 268 5.68 -6.37 -17.80
CA GLY A 268 4.47 -6.39 -16.97
C GLY A 268 4.69 -6.93 -15.55
N LYS A 269 5.92 -7.28 -15.18
CA LYS A 269 6.22 -7.91 -13.89
C LYS A 269 6.16 -6.87 -12.77
N SER A 270 5.60 -7.28 -11.63
CA SER A 270 5.64 -6.45 -10.43
C SER A 270 7.08 -6.22 -9.98
N ARG A 271 7.37 -4.99 -9.53
CA ARG A 271 8.64 -4.53 -8.98
C ARG A 271 8.40 -3.72 -7.71
N ARG A 272 9.45 -3.63 -6.88
CA ARG A 272 9.45 -2.83 -5.66
C ARG A 272 10.83 -2.21 -5.42
N ASP A 273 10.81 -0.95 -4.99
CA ASP A 273 11.99 -0.28 -4.42
C ASP A 273 11.70 0.03 -2.95
N LEU A 274 12.74 -0.03 -2.12
CA LEU A 274 12.67 0.29 -0.71
C LEU A 274 13.68 1.38 -0.39
N VAL A 275 13.22 2.48 0.20
CA VAL A 275 14.09 3.50 0.78
C VAL A 275 13.97 3.45 2.30
N LEU A 276 15.10 3.44 2.99
CA LEU A 276 15.17 3.57 4.44
C LEU A 276 15.88 4.89 4.76
N MET A 277 15.25 5.74 5.59
CA MET A 277 15.88 6.89 6.23
C MET A 277 15.91 6.67 7.74
N TYR A 278 17.07 6.90 8.35
CA TYR A 278 17.30 6.68 9.77
C TYR A 278 17.92 7.95 10.39
N SER A 279 17.18 8.54 11.33
CA SER A 279 17.65 9.68 12.12
C SER A 279 18.55 9.17 13.24
N SER A 280 19.85 9.39 13.12
CA SER A 280 20.85 8.91 14.07
C SER A 280 21.63 10.11 14.63
N SER A 281 21.96 10.07 15.92
CA SER A 281 23.03 10.93 16.43
C SER A 281 24.38 10.42 15.91
N ALA A 282 25.44 11.22 15.95
CA ALA A 282 26.77 10.73 15.54
C ALA A 282 27.26 9.48 16.32
N GLN A 283 26.66 9.19 17.48
CA GLN A 283 26.94 8.00 18.29
C GLN A 283 26.14 6.76 17.86
N ASP A 284 25.09 6.91 17.05
CA ASP A 284 24.16 5.85 16.61
C ASP A 284 24.53 5.25 15.23
N LEU A 285 25.68 5.62 14.65
CA LEU A 285 26.12 5.14 13.33
C LEU A 285 26.23 3.62 13.26
N SER A 286 26.76 2.99 14.31
CA SER A 286 26.85 1.53 14.40
C SER A 286 25.48 0.88 14.37
N SER A 287 24.47 1.51 14.98
CA SER A 287 23.09 1.01 14.96
C SER A 287 22.50 1.05 13.54
N PHE A 288 22.79 2.09 12.74
CA PHE A 288 22.29 2.12 11.35
C PHE A 288 22.86 0.99 10.49
N SER A 289 24.17 0.76 10.52
CA SER A 289 24.80 -0.33 9.74
C SER A 289 24.30 -1.70 10.19
N GLN A 290 24.10 -1.91 11.50
CA GLN A 290 23.52 -3.14 12.04
C GLN A 290 22.06 -3.33 11.59
N VAL A 291 21.25 -2.26 11.56
CA VAL A 291 19.89 -2.31 11.01
C VAL A 291 19.92 -2.74 9.54
N LEU A 292 20.81 -2.19 8.72
CA LEU A 292 20.91 -2.58 7.31
C LEU A 292 21.32 -4.05 7.16
N GLU A 293 22.34 -4.49 7.89
CA GLU A 293 22.83 -5.87 7.83
C GLU A 293 21.73 -6.86 8.23
N GLN A 294 21.07 -6.64 9.37
CA GLN A 294 19.99 -7.50 9.83
C GLN A 294 18.78 -7.46 8.91
N LEU A 295 18.44 -6.30 8.32
CA LEU A 295 17.33 -6.18 7.38
C LEU A 295 17.58 -6.97 6.08
N VAL A 296 18.79 -6.89 5.53
CA VAL A 296 19.19 -7.65 4.33
C VAL A 296 19.22 -9.15 4.63
N MET A 297 19.71 -9.54 5.80
CA MET A 297 19.88 -10.94 6.21
C MET A 297 18.64 -11.55 6.85
N HIS A 298 17.53 -10.81 6.97
CA HIS A 298 16.33 -11.27 7.67
C HIS A 298 15.77 -12.55 7.01
N PRO A 299 15.68 -13.68 7.74
CA PRO A 299 15.51 -15.00 7.12
C PRO A 299 14.06 -15.32 6.75
N ASN A 300 13.08 -14.83 7.52
CA ASN A 300 11.69 -15.20 7.30
C ASN A 300 10.68 -14.14 7.79
N PRO A 301 9.98 -13.44 6.89
CA PRO A 301 10.17 -13.49 5.44
C PRO A 301 11.45 -12.76 5.04
N SER A 302 12.16 -13.30 4.05
CA SER A 302 13.23 -12.54 3.39
C SER A 302 12.63 -11.47 2.49
N LEU A 303 13.21 -10.26 2.52
CA LEU A 303 12.84 -9.17 1.63
C LEU A 303 13.59 -9.22 0.28
N ASP A 304 14.65 -10.04 0.18
CA ASP A 304 15.53 -10.15 -1.01
C ASP A 304 16.02 -8.78 -1.48
N LEU A 305 16.64 -8.04 -0.55
CA LEU A 305 17.12 -6.68 -0.79
C LEU A 305 18.49 -6.70 -1.45
N THR A 306 18.62 -5.97 -2.54
CA THR A 306 19.91 -5.68 -3.18
C THR A 306 20.12 -4.17 -3.25
N PRO A 307 21.37 -3.68 -3.17
CA PRO A 307 21.66 -2.26 -3.35
C PRO A 307 21.02 -1.75 -4.64
N TYR A 308 20.32 -0.63 -4.55
CA TYR A 308 19.65 -0.06 -5.69
C TYR A 308 20.65 0.41 -6.75
N VAL A 309 20.39 0.03 -7.99
CA VAL A 309 21.10 0.51 -9.18
C VAL A 309 20.03 1.07 -10.10
N SER A 310 20.14 2.37 -10.46
CA SER A 310 19.15 2.95 -11.37
C SER A 310 19.17 2.20 -12.71
N PRO A 311 18.00 1.91 -13.29
CA PRO A 311 17.94 1.36 -14.64
C PRO A 311 18.33 2.40 -15.70
N ARG A 312 18.34 3.70 -15.37
CA ARG A 312 18.69 4.76 -16.32
C ARG A 312 20.20 4.83 -16.52
N ILE A 313 20.63 4.83 -17.78
CA ILE A 313 22.04 4.95 -18.17
C ILE A 313 22.33 6.39 -18.60
N VAL A 314 23.32 7.02 -17.97
CA VAL A 314 23.81 8.36 -18.30
C VAL A 314 25.32 8.27 -18.53
N ASP A 315 25.80 8.75 -19.68
CA ASP A 315 27.21 8.68 -20.08
C ASP A 315 27.80 7.25 -20.05
N GLY A 316 26.98 6.24 -20.33
CA GLY A 316 27.38 4.82 -20.36
C GLY A 316 27.44 4.12 -18.98
N MET A 317 27.04 4.82 -17.91
CA MET A 317 26.99 4.28 -16.55
C MET A 317 25.58 4.34 -15.99
N PRO A 318 25.16 3.41 -15.11
CA PRO A 318 23.94 3.57 -14.35
C PRO A 318 23.96 4.87 -13.54
N GLU A 319 22.92 5.67 -13.71
CA GLU A 319 22.71 6.89 -12.95
C GLU A 319 22.60 6.54 -11.46
N HIS A 320 23.37 7.18 -10.59
CA HIS A 320 23.40 6.81 -9.16
C HIS A 320 23.59 5.30 -8.95
N ALA A 321 24.60 4.70 -9.62
CA ALA A 321 24.90 3.26 -9.61
C ALA A 321 25.07 2.61 -8.22
N LEU A 322 25.08 3.41 -7.16
CA LEU A 322 25.09 3.00 -5.78
C LEU A 322 24.03 3.85 -5.08
N GLY A 323 22.85 3.30 -4.82
CA GLY A 323 21.92 3.90 -3.86
C GLY A 323 22.68 4.26 -2.58
N LEU A 324 22.36 5.39 -1.94
CA LEU A 324 23.10 5.95 -0.80
C LEU A 324 23.63 4.80 0.09
N THR A 325 24.95 4.71 0.18
CA THR A 325 25.66 3.69 0.96
C THR A 325 25.57 4.03 2.45
N THR A 326 26.06 3.14 3.32
CA THR A 326 26.15 3.40 4.77
C THR A 326 26.85 4.72 5.12
N ASP A 327 27.74 5.18 4.24
CA ASP A 327 28.56 6.38 4.45
C ASP A 327 27.89 7.65 3.91
N ASP A 328 26.86 7.51 3.08
CA ASP A 328 26.20 8.63 2.45
C ASP A 328 25.16 9.26 3.38
N ARG A 329 25.38 10.54 3.68
CA ARG A 329 24.50 11.34 4.54
C ARG A 329 23.65 12.27 3.69
N ILE A 330 22.34 12.28 3.97
CA ILE A 330 21.43 13.31 3.44
C ILE A 330 21.63 14.61 4.22
N SER A 331 21.96 14.50 5.51
CA SER A 331 22.29 15.61 6.41
C SER A 331 23.14 15.10 7.56
N GLU A 332 23.67 15.99 8.40
CA GLU A 332 24.57 15.67 9.51
C GLU A 332 24.09 14.50 10.40
N HIS A 333 22.77 14.32 10.55
CA HIS A 333 22.13 13.35 11.44
C HIS A 333 21.14 12.39 10.76
N VAL A 334 21.19 12.28 9.42
CA VAL A 334 20.26 11.41 8.69
C VAL A 334 21.03 10.53 7.71
N HIS A 335 20.94 9.23 7.96
CA HIS A 335 21.43 8.19 7.07
C HIS A 335 20.30 7.68 6.20
N ALA A 336 20.64 7.19 5.02
CA ALA A 336 19.68 6.49 4.22
C ALA A 336 20.32 5.41 3.37
N ALA A 337 19.49 4.47 2.95
CA ALA A 337 19.84 3.44 2.00
C ALA A 337 18.68 3.20 1.04
N VAL A 338 19.01 2.80 -0.18
CA VAL A 338 18.04 2.51 -1.23
C VAL A 338 18.29 1.09 -1.74
N PHE A 339 17.23 0.31 -1.85
CA PHE A 339 17.27 -1.09 -2.27
C PHE A 339 16.28 -1.36 -3.39
N ALA A 340 16.66 -2.26 -4.30
CA ALA A 340 15.70 -3.02 -5.06
C ALA A 340 15.21 -4.19 -4.19
N GLN A 341 13.90 -4.41 -4.13
CA GLN A 341 13.29 -5.45 -3.32
C GLN A 341 12.79 -6.60 -4.21
N GLY A 342 13.54 -7.71 -4.23
CA GLY A 342 13.24 -8.87 -5.06
C GLY A 342 11.99 -9.63 -4.63
N ASN A 343 11.67 -9.66 -3.33
CA ASN A 343 10.42 -10.24 -2.84
C ASN A 343 9.25 -9.27 -3.07
N THR A 344 8.69 -9.29 -4.27
CA THR A 344 7.58 -8.41 -4.68
C THR A 344 6.26 -8.71 -3.96
N LYS A 345 6.16 -9.86 -3.27
CA LYS A 345 5.00 -10.20 -2.42
C LYS A 345 5.08 -9.53 -1.04
N ALA A 346 6.27 -9.11 -0.60
CA ALA A 346 6.46 -8.39 0.67
C ALA A 346 5.99 -6.93 0.58
N ASN A 347 4.69 -6.70 0.79
CA ASN A 347 4.13 -5.35 0.91
C ASN A 347 4.34 -4.78 2.34
N ARG A 348 3.78 -3.60 2.64
CA ARG A 348 3.88 -2.97 3.97
C ARG A 348 3.49 -3.91 5.13
N LYS A 349 2.48 -4.78 4.97
CA LYS A 349 2.05 -5.75 6.01
C LYS A 349 3.15 -6.78 6.33
N VAL A 350 4.10 -6.98 5.41
CA VAL A 350 5.26 -7.87 5.58
C VAL A 350 6.48 -7.08 6.05
N VAL A 351 6.76 -5.94 5.42
CA VAL A 351 7.94 -5.13 5.75
C VAL A 351 7.86 -4.53 7.16
N GLN A 352 6.68 -4.11 7.62
CA GLN A 352 6.54 -3.51 8.95
C GLN A 352 6.93 -4.48 10.08
N PRO A 353 6.42 -5.72 10.17
CA PRO A 353 6.89 -6.70 11.16
C PRO A 353 8.39 -6.98 11.09
N VAL A 354 8.96 -7.10 9.88
CA VAL A 354 10.41 -7.30 9.68
C VAL A 354 11.19 -6.12 10.27
N MET A 355 10.78 -4.89 9.98
CA MET A 355 11.42 -3.69 10.55
C MET A 355 11.31 -3.64 12.08
N VAL A 356 10.14 -4.02 12.63
CA VAL A 356 9.95 -4.07 14.09
C VAL A 356 10.89 -5.10 14.71
N ASP A 357 11.01 -6.29 14.14
CA ASP A 357 11.91 -7.34 14.63
C ASP A 357 13.37 -6.89 14.57
N VAL A 358 13.83 -6.42 13.41
CA VAL A 358 15.19 -5.88 13.23
C VAL A 358 15.48 -4.77 14.24
N LEU A 359 14.59 -3.79 14.39
CA LEU A 359 14.81 -2.69 15.34
C LEU A 359 14.75 -3.10 16.81
N SER A 360 14.02 -4.18 17.13
CA SER A 360 13.97 -4.72 18.49
C SER A 360 15.25 -5.51 18.83
N ASN A 361 15.92 -6.05 17.80
CA ASN A 361 17.15 -6.84 17.92
C ASN A 361 18.42 -6.02 17.66
N VAL A 362 18.29 -4.82 17.07
CA VAL A 362 19.37 -3.85 16.93
C VAL A 362 19.29 -2.85 18.07
N ASP A 363 19.88 -3.23 19.19
CA ASP A 363 20.67 -2.36 20.07
C ASP A 363 21.37 -3.20 21.15
#